data_AF-A0A7J9FAV7-F1
#
_entry.id   AF-A0A7J9FAV7-F1
#
_cell.length_a   1.000
_cell.length_b   1.000
_cell.length_c   1.000
_cell.angle_alpha   90.00
_cell.angle_beta   90.00
_cell.angle_gamma   90.00
#
_symmetry.space_group_name_H-M   'P 1'
#
loop_
_entity.id
_entity.type
_entity.pdbx_description
1 polymer ?
#
loop_
_entity_poly.entity_id
_entity_poly.type
_entity_poly.pdbx_seq_one_letter_code
_entity_poly.pdbx_strand_id
1 'polypeptide(L)'
;NSSYYYIPPLTELKAGDICTVAKDRDRCLALQKKLDNEVLTRGEIDMIFMEVKDHLHELMVHRFANYLIQKLFKAINNEQRTQLLLLLIRSHQRFFQVCTNLYGSRTIQKFIEIINIQEQRCILLSALKPIAITLAKDSNGHHIFEPCLKKFSSEETMHLMDGIIQHCVDIAINKSGCCALQQCLTHANDEVSEHFLVRIVANALFLSEDKYGNYVVQFVLQMGLPWVTSMIIGQLQGSFVSLCFSKYGSNVVEKCMKESEEQLSARVIMEILNDPDYLKVFGHDYGNFVIQSALLASK
;
A
#
# COMPACT_ATOMS: atom_id res chain seq x y z
N ASN A 1 8.60 -17.16 40.15
CA ASN A 1 7.67 -16.74 39.07
C ASN A 1 8.07 -17.18 37.66
N SER A 2 8.79 -18.31 37.48
CA SER A 2 9.25 -18.81 36.17
C SER A 2 8.24 -19.70 35.42
N SER A 3 7.06 -19.95 36.00
CA SER A 3 6.09 -20.93 35.51
C SER A 3 5.32 -20.51 34.24
N TYR A 4 5.39 -19.25 33.81
CA TYR A 4 4.61 -18.75 32.66
C TYR A 4 5.31 -18.87 31.30
N TYR A 5 6.60 -19.21 31.27
CA TYR A 5 7.39 -19.30 30.03
C TYR A 5 7.78 -20.73 29.65
N TYR A 6 7.33 -21.73 30.40
CA TYR A 6 7.71 -23.11 30.13
C TYR A 6 6.95 -23.63 28.91
N ILE A 7 7.68 -23.75 27.80
CA ILE A 7 7.33 -24.65 26.71
C ILE A 7 8.13 -25.93 26.98
N PRO A 8 7.48 -27.10 27.10
CA PRO A 8 8.17 -28.38 27.10
C PRO A 8 9.17 -28.46 25.93
N PRO A 9 10.23 -29.28 26.03
CA PRO A 9 11.04 -29.62 24.86
C PRO A 9 10.14 -29.94 23.67
N LEU A 10 10.44 -29.41 22.48
CA LEU A 10 9.57 -29.59 21.30
C LEU A 10 9.40 -31.08 20.95
N THR A 11 10.37 -31.92 21.34
CA THR A 11 10.36 -33.38 21.24
C THR A 11 9.33 -34.07 22.15
N GLU A 12 8.84 -33.39 23.19
CA GLU A 12 7.84 -33.90 24.14
C GLU A 12 6.41 -33.43 23.82
N LEU A 13 6.26 -32.52 22.85
CA LEU A 13 4.97 -32.02 22.40
C LEU A 13 4.28 -33.05 21.49
N LYS A 14 2.98 -33.27 21.72
CA LYS A 14 2.14 -34.08 20.83
C LYS A 14 1.71 -33.25 19.62
N ALA A 15 1.30 -33.93 18.55
CA ALA A 15 0.71 -33.27 17.40
C ALA A 15 -0.49 -32.39 17.82
N GLY A 16 -0.46 -31.10 17.46
CA GLY A 16 -1.48 -30.11 17.80
C GLY A 16 -1.09 -29.18 18.97
N ASP A 17 -0.03 -29.50 19.70
CA ASP A 17 0.43 -28.70 20.83
C ASP A 17 1.13 -27.40 20.37
N ILE A 18 1.82 -27.40 19.22
CA ILE A 18 2.48 -26.21 18.67
C ILE A 18 1.43 -25.18 18.21
N CYS A 19 0.34 -25.62 17.58
CA CYS A 19 -0.76 -24.72 17.22
C CYS A 19 -1.40 -24.08 18.46
N THR A 20 -1.55 -24.85 19.54
CA THR A 20 -2.05 -24.35 20.84
C THR A 20 -1.08 -23.36 21.47
N VAL A 21 0.22 -23.68 21.46
CA VAL A 21 1.31 -22.79 21.90
C VAL A 21 1.33 -21.49 21.10
N ALA A 22 1.15 -21.54 19.79
CA ALA A 22 1.16 -20.37 18.91
C ALA A 22 -0.03 -19.41 19.17
N LYS A 23 -1.16 -19.96 19.64
CA LYS A 23 -2.36 -19.18 19.97
C LYS A 23 -2.36 -18.62 21.39
N ASP A 24 -1.45 -19.07 22.25
CA ASP A 24 -1.21 -18.49 23.57
C ASP A 24 -0.19 -17.34 23.49
N ARG A 25 -0.45 -16.24 24.21
CA ARG A 25 0.40 -15.03 24.14
C ARG A 25 1.84 -15.29 24.58
N ASP A 26 2.02 -15.85 25.77
CA ASP A 26 3.32 -15.93 26.42
C ASP A 26 4.13 -17.10 25.86
N ARG A 27 3.46 -18.22 25.57
CA ARG A 27 4.09 -19.39 24.93
C ARG A 27 4.48 -19.09 23.49
N CYS A 28 3.65 -18.37 22.72
CA CYS A 28 4.02 -17.96 21.37
C CYS A 28 5.26 -17.04 21.40
N LEU A 29 5.32 -16.10 22.35
CA LEU A 29 6.48 -15.22 22.51
C LEU A 29 7.75 -16.01 22.88
N ALA A 30 7.64 -17.00 23.78
CA ALA A 30 8.77 -17.85 24.13
C ALA A 30 9.27 -18.67 22.93
N LEU A 31 8.38 -19.19 22.08
CA LEU A 31 8.76 -19.93 20.88
C LEU A 31 9.41 -19.02 19.82
N GLN A 32 8.90 -17.80 19.66
CA GLN A 32 9.52 -16.78 18.80
C GLN A 32 10.94 -16.46 19.23
N LYS A 33 11.19 -16.29 20.53
CA LYS A 33 12.55 -16.06 21.07
C LYS A 33 13.49 -17.21 20.79
N LYS A 34 13.00 -18.46 20.85
CA LYS A 34 13.81 -19.64 20.50
C LYS A 34 14.19 -19.64 19.01
N LEU A 35 13.28 -19.23 18.11
CA LEU A 35 13.57 -19.06 16.69
C LEU A 35 14.55 -17.91 16.43
N ASP A 36 14.34 -16.74 17.06
CA ASP A 36 15.17 -15.55 16.86
C ASP A 36 16.61 -15.73 17.37
N ASN A 37 16.79 -16.46 18.48
CA ASN A 37 18.11 -16.72 19.05
C ASN A 37 18.82 -17.91 18.38
N GLU A 38 18.22 -18.50 17.34
CA GLU A 38 18.77 -19.64 16.58
C GLU A 38 19.15 -20.83 17.48
N VAL A 39 18.44 -21.02 18.60
CA VAL A 39 18.71 -22.11 19.55
C VAL A 39 17.99 -23.41 19.19
N LEU A 40 17.09 -23.38 18.22
CA LEU A 40 16.37 -24.56 17.74
C LEU A 40 17.21 -25.32 16.71
N THR A 41 17.24 -26.63 16.86
CA THR A 41 17.84 -27.54 15.87
C THR A 41 17.01 -27.56 14.58
N ARG A 42 17.63 -28.06 13.50
CA ARG A 42 16.92 -28.21 12.23
C ARG A 42 15.68 -29.10 12.33
N GLY A 43 15.80 -30.22 13.05
CA GLY A 43 14.67 -31.13 13.29
C GLY A 43 13.53 -30.47 14.07
N GLU A 44 13.84 -29.59 15.03
CA GLU A 44 12.83 -28.81 15.76
C GLU A 44 12.10 -27.80 14.88
N ILE A 45 12.82 -27.11 13.99
CA ILE A 45 12.21 -26.20 13.00
C ILE A 45 11.29 -27.00 12.06
N ASP A 46 11.73 -28.18 11.62
CA ASP A 46 10.95 -29.06 10.75
C ASP A 46 9.70 -29.59 11.48
N MET A 47 9.77 -29.88 12.78
CA MET A 47 8.59 -30.23 13.60
C MET A 47 7.59 -29.07 13.65
N ILE A 48 8.04 -27.85 13.94
CA ILE A 48 7.18 -26.65 13.94
C ILE A 48 6.52 -26.49 12.57
N PHE A 49 7.32 -26.55 11.51
CA PHE A 49 6.84 -26.45 10.13
C PHE A 49 5.75 -27.47 9.81
N MET A 50 5.98 -28.75 10.12
CA MET A 50 5.07 -29.83 9.81
C MET A 50 3.72 -29.69 10.51
N GLU A 51 3.69 -29.11 11.71
CA GLU A 51 2.43 -28.90 12.43
C GLU A 51 1.69 -27.64 11.97
N VAL A 52 2.39 -26.52 11.74
CA VAL A 52 1.71 -25.26 11.41
C VAL A 52 1.20 -25.21 9.97
N LYS A 53 1.79 -25.99 9.05
CA LYS A 53 1.48 -25.89 7.61
C LYS A 53 0.00 -26.18 7.30
N ASP A 54 -0.64 -27.07 8.06
CA ASP A 54 -2.06 -27.44 7.86
C ASP A 54 -3.02 -26.39 8.44
N HIS A 55 -2.52 -25.52 9.33
CA HIS A 55 -3.25 -24.44 9.99
C HIS A 55 -2.81 -23.04 9.51
N LEU A 56 -2.06 -22.96 8.41
CA LEU A 56 -1.35 -21.76 7.99
C LEU A 56 -2.24 -20.51 7.93
N HIS A 57 -3.37 -20.55 7.22
CA HIS A 57 -4.26 -19.40 7.09
C HIS A 57 -4.81 -18.93 8.45
N GLU A 58 -5.13 -19.87 9.35
CA GLU A 58 -5.65 -19.56 10.69
C GLU A 58 -4.58 -18.86 11.53
N LEU A 59 -3.36 -19.38 11.51
CA LEU A 59 -2.26 -18.84 12.32
C LEU A 59 -1.82 -17.46 11.80
N MET A 60 -1.81 -17.23 10.49
CA MET A 60 -1.45 -15.94 9.89
C MET A 60 -2.42 -14.80 10.27
N VAL A 61 -3.70 -15.10 10.49
CA VAL A 61 -4.70 -14.09 10.89
C VAL A 61 -4.90 -13.99 12.41
N HIS A 62 -4.23 -14.85 13.19
CA HIS A 62 -4.36 -14.84 14.64
C HIS A 62 -3.51 -13.74 15.28
N ARG A 63 -4.07 -13.03 16.27
CA ARG A 63 -3.44 -11.89 16.96
C ARG A 63 -2.06 -12.16 17.57
N PHE A 64 -1.76 -13.42 17.91
CA PHE A 64 -0.45 -13.83 18.45
C PHE A 64 0.33 -14.75 17.50
N ALA A 65 -0.34 -15.68 16.81
CA ALA A 65 0.36 -16.72 16.05
C ALA A 65 0.98 -16.17 14.75
N ASN A 66 0.47 -15.05 14.24
CA ASN A 66 1.03 -14.39 13.06
C ASN A 66 2.53 -14.10 13.23
N TYR A 67 2.96 -13.71 14.44
CA TYR A 67 4.36 -13.43 14.72
C TYR A 67 5.22 -14.69 14.67
N LEU A 68 4.72 -15.84 15.15
CA LEU A 68 5.43 -17.11 15.01
C LEU A 68 5.63 -17.47 13.54
N ILE A 69 4.59 -17.34 12.71
CA ILE A 69 4.68 -17.62 11.27
C ILE A 69 5.71 -16.69 10.59
N GLN A 70 5.72 -15.41 10.93
CA GLN A 70 6.72 -14.45 10.43
C GLN A 70 8.16 -14.83 10.80
N LYS A 71 8.40 -15.35 12.02
CA LYS A 71 9.71 -15.86 12.42
C LYS A 71 10.06 -17.15 11.70
N LEU A 72 9.10 -18.06 11.58
CA LEU A 72 9.28 -19.34 10.91
C LEU A 72 9.72 -19.15 9.46
N PHE A 73 9.16 -18.19 8.72
CA PHE A 73 9.57 -17.89 7.34
C PHE A 73 11.08 -17.65 7.19
N LYS A 74 11.74 -17.08 8.20
CA LYS A 74 13.18 -16.87 8.19
C LYS A 74 13.96 -18.15 8.45
N ALA A 75 13.47 -18.98 9.38
CA ALA A 75 14.14 -20.20 9.84
C ALA A 75 14.04 -21.38 8.86
N ILE A 76 12.96 -21.44 8.06
CA ILE A 76 12.73 -22.52 7.09
C ILE A 76 13.56 -22.33 5.81
N ASN A 77 13.82 -23.43 5.11
CA ASN A 77 14.59 -23.42 3.86
C ASN A 77 13.71 -22.99 2.66
N ASN A 78 14.32 -22.85 1.48
CA ASN A 78 13.58 -22.42 0.29
C ASN A 78 12.51 -23.42 -0.18
N GLU A 79 12.76 -24.72 -0.07
CA GLU A 79 11.78 -25.76 -0.43
C GLU A 79 10.51 -25.66 0.45
N GLN A 80 10.70 -25.51 1.76
CA GLN A 80 9.62 -25.29 2.72
C GLN A 80 8.88 -23.98 2.48
N ARG A 81 9.58 -22.89 2.11
CA ARG A 81 8.92 -21.62 1.73
C ARG A 81 8.03 -21.82 0.51
N THR A 82 8.51 -22.55 -0.50
CA THR A 82 7.70 -22.90 -1.68
C THR A 82 6.49 -23.74 -1.27
N GLN A 83 6.65 -24.74 -0.40
CA GLN A 83 5.54 -25.55 0.11
C GLN A 83 4.49 -24.72 0.86
N LEU A 84 4.91 -23.80 1.75
CA LEU A 84 3.96 -22.89 2.44
C LEU A 84 3.25 -21.98 1.46
N LEU A 85 3.95 -21.43 0.47
CA LEU A 85 3.35 -20.57 -0.53
C LEU A 85 2.27 -21.33 -1.30
N LEU A 86 2.55 -22.55 -1.75
CA LEU A 86 1.57 -23.40 -2.45
C LEU A 86 0.36 -23.72 -1.57
N LEU A 87 0.56 -24.05 -0.28
CA LEU A 87 -0.54 -24.27 0.67
C LEU A 87 -1.36 -23.00 0.92
N LEU A 88 -0.69 -21.86 1.03
CA LEU A 88 -1.31 -20.56 1.26
C LEU A 88 -2.23 -20.16 0.09
N ILE A 89 -1.79 -20.33 -1.16
CA ILE A 89 -2.57 -19.93 -2.34
C ILE A 89 -3.58 -20.98 -2.80
N ARG A 90 -3.51 -22.22 -2.27
CA ARG A 90 -4.40 -23.33 -2.66
C ARG A 90 -5.89 -23.00 -2.58
N SER A 91 -6.28 -22.17 -1.61
CA SER A 91 -7.63 -21.65 -1.49
C SER A 91 -7.62 -20.15 -1.72
N HIS A 92 -8.11 -19.72 -2.89
CA HIS A 92 -8.22 -18.30 -3.24
C HIS A 92 -8.98 -17.49 -2.18
N GLN A 93 -10.07 -18.06 -1.64
CA GLN A 93 -10.87 -17.41 -0.61
C GLN A 93 -10.08 -17.21 0.69
N ARG A 94 -9.40 -18.25 1.20
CA ARG A 94 -8.61 -18.14 2.43
C ARG A 94 -7.38 -17.26 2.23
N PHE A 95 -6.75 -17.31 1.06
CA PHE A 95 -5.65 -16.41 0.71
C PHE A 95 -6.10 -14.94 0.73
N PHE A 96 -7.23 -14.63 0.10
CA PHE A 96 -7.82 -13.30 0.13
C PHE A 96 -8.14 -12.83 1.56
N GLN A 97 -8.70 -13.70 2.41
CA GLN A 97 -8.92 -13.40 3.83
C GLN A 97 -7.63 -13.09 4.58
N VAL A 98 -6.54 -13.80 4.29
CA VAL A 98 -5.23 -13.49 4.87
C VAL A 98 -4.74 -12.13 4.40
N CYS A 99 -4.79 -11.84 3.10
CA CYS A 99 -4.32 -10.57 2.54
C CYS A 99 -5.10 -9.34 3.04
N THR A 100 -6.38 -9.49 3.37
CA THR A 100 -7.26 -8.40 3.83
C THR A 100 -7.40 -8.32 5.36
N ASN A 101 -6.74 -9.22 6.10
CA ASN A 101 -6.74 -9.22 7.56
C ASN A 101 -5.62 -8.35 8.14
N LEU A 102 -5.89 -7.70 9.28
CA LEU A 102 -4.95 -6.84 10.02
C LEU A 102 -3.59 -7.51 10.33
N TYR A 103 -3.60 -8.78 10.73
CA TYR A 103 -2.40 -9.56 11.05
C TYR A 103 -1.90 -10.35 9.84
N GLY A 104 -2.84 -10.85 9.03
CA GLY A 104 -2.54 -11.62 7.84
C GLY A 104 -1.77 -10.80 6.79
N SER A 105 -2.18 -9.57 6.51
CA SER A 105 -1.52 -8.71 5.51
C SER A 105 -0.07 -8.40 5.91
N ARG A 106 0.20 -8.18 7.20
CA ARG A 106 1.56 -8.00 7.73
C ARG A 106 2.41 -9.25 7.57
N THR A 107 1.78 -10.42 7.71
CA THR A 107 2.47 -11.70 7.53
C THR A 107 2.82 -11.93 6.06
N ILE A 108 1.94 -11.54 5.12
CA ILE A 108 2.24 -11.52 3.67
C ILE A 108 3.38 -10.54 3.35
N GLN A 109 3.34 -9.32 3.88
CA GLN A 109 4.43 -8.34 3.71
C GLN A 109 5.78 -8.91 4.18
N LYS A 110 5.80 -9.57 5.35
CA LYS A 110 7.02 -10.20 5.84
C LYS A 110 7.48 -11.37 4.97
N PHE A 111 6.54 -12.13 4.41
CA PHE A 111 6.88 -13.21 3.47
C PHE A 111 7.54 -12.66 2.21
N ILE A 112 6.98 -11.58 1.63
CA ILE A 112 7.56 -10.87 0.48
C ILE A 112 9.00 -10.44 0.78
N GLU A 113 9.24 -9.80 1.92
CA GLU A 113 10.57 -9.37 2.35
C GLU A 113 11.58 -10.52 2.46
N ILE A 114 11.14 -11.77 2.58
CA ILE A 114 12.01 -12.95 2.76
C ILE A 114 12.25 -13.71 1.46
N ILE A 115 11.25 -13.86 0.59
CA ILE A 115 11.40 -14.68 -0.63
C ILE A 115 12.36 -14.06 -1.63
N ASN A 116 13.36 -14.83 -2.07
CA ASN A 116 14.40 -14.36 -3.00
C ASN A 116 14.43 -15.18 -4.30
N ILE A 117 13.73 -16.31 -4.34
CA ILE A 117 13.68 -17.17 -5.53
C ILE A 117 12.62 -16.64 -6.50
N GLN A 118 12.99 -16.48 -7.77
CA GLN A 118 12.11 -16.01 -8.84
C GLN A 118 10.81 -16.82 -8.93
N GLU A 119 10.89 -18.14 -8.88
CA GLU A 119 9.71 -19.01 -8.87
C GLU A 119 8.69 -18.63 -7.77
N GLN A 120 9.15 -18.39 -6.54
CA GLN A 120 8.29 -17.99 -5.42
C GLN A 120 7.65 -16.62 -5.66
N ARG A 121 8.41 -15.67 -6.23
CA ARG A 121 7.90 -14.34 -6.59
C ARG A 121 6.81 -14.45 -7.66
N CYS A 122 7.06 -15.22 -8.71
CA CYS A 122 6.09 -15.46 -9.78
C CYS A 122 4.79 -16.08 -9.24
N ILE A 123 4.89 -17.16 -8.45
CA ILE A 123 3.74 -17.82 -7.85
C ILE A 123 2.91 -16.84 -7.01
N LEU A 124 3.56 -16.04 -6.16
CA LEU A 124 2.87 -15.06 -5.32
C LEU A 124 2.19 -13.96 -6.15
N LEU A 125 2.90 -13.38 -7.11
CA LEU A 125 2.37 -12.31 -7.97
C LEU A 125 1.20 -12.80 -8.82
N SER A 126 1.26 -14.03 -9.34
CA SER A 126 0.14 -14.65 -10.04
C SER A 126 -1.09 -14.84 -9.15
N ALA A 127 -0.90 -15.17 -7.86
CA ALA A 127 -2.00 -15.30 -6.91
C ALA A 127 -2.59 -13.94 -6.47
N LEU A 128 -1.77 -12.89 -6.43
CA LEU A 128 -2.21 -11.53 -6.09
C LEU A 128 -2.95 -10.83 -7.24
N LYS A 129 -2.53 -11.06 -8.49
CA LYS A 129 -3.10 -10.43 -9.70
C LYS A 129 -4.64 -10.42 -9.74
N PRO A 130 -5.37 -11.55 -9.58
CA PRO A 130 -6.83 -11.54 -9.69
C PRO A 130 -7.54 -10.76 -8.57
N ILE A 131 -6.87 -10.52 -7.45
CA ILE A 131 -7.44 -9.79 -6.30
C ILE A 131 -6.86 -8.38 -6.14
N ALA A 132 -5.95 -7.95 -7.02
CA ALA A 132 -5.16 -6.72 -6.87
C ALA A 132 -6.03 -5.47 -6.65
N ILE A 133 -7.05 -5.26 -7.49
CA ILE A 133 -7.94 -4.08 -7.38
C ILE A 133 -8.66 -4.08 -6.03
N THR A 134 -9.10 -5.25 -5.56
CA THR A 134 -9.78 -5.37 -4.26
C THR A 134 -8.80 -5.11 -3.12
N LEU A 135 -7.56 -5.61 -3.20
CA LEU A 135 -6.53 -5.34 -2.21
C LEU A 135 -6.15 -3.87 -2.16
N ALA A 136 -6.05 -3.18 -3.29
CA ALA A 136 -5.72 -1.76 -3.35
C ALA A 136 -6.75 -0.90 -2.59
N LYS A 137 -8.03 -1.32 -2.61
CA LYS A 137 -9.13 -0.64 -1.91
C LYS A 137 -9.37 -1.12 -0.47
N ASP A 138 -8.62 -2.12 -0.01
CA ASP A 138 -8.76 -2.68 1.33
C ASP A 138 -7.87 -1.99 2.36
N SER A 139 -8.38 -1.81 3.59
CA SER A 139 -7.67 -1.14 4.68
C SER A 139 -6.38 -1.81 5.13
N ASN A 140 -6.20 -3.11 4.87
CA ASN A 140 -5.00 -3.87 5.20
C ASN A 140 -4.24 -4.33 3.95
N GLY A 141 -4.97 -4.67 2.89
CA GLY A 141 -4.46 -5.26 1.66
C GLY A 141 -3.57 -4.32 0.86
N HIS A 142 -3.82 -3.01 0.86
CA HIS A 142 -3.03 -2.05 0.09
C HIS A 142 -1.55 -2.01 0.53
N HIS A 143 -1.26 -2.36 1.79
CA HIS A 143 0.12 -2.44 2.29
C HIS A 143 0.96 -3.56 1.65
N ILE A 144 0.35 -4.48 0.90
CA ILE A 144 1.07 -5.57 0.21
C ILE A 144 1.81 -5.05 -1.04
N PHE A 145 1.34 -3.97 -1.66
CA PHE A 145 1.92 -3.46 -2.90
C PHE A 145 3.34 -2.92 -2.71
N GLU A 146 3.56 -2.11 -1.67
CA GLU A 146 4.86 -1.47 -1.44
C GLU A 146 6.02 -2.48 -1.28
N PRO A 147 5.94 -3.54 -0.47
CA PRO A 147 6.99 -4.56 -0.43
C PRO A 147 7.22 -5.30 -1.74
N CYS A 148 6.16 -5.58 -2.52
CA CYS A 148 6.30 -6.17 -3.85
C CYS A 148 7.11 -5.25 -4.77
N LEU A 149 6.73 -3.97 -4.84
CA LEU A 149 7.33 -3.00 -5.74
C LEU A 149 8.75 -2.58 -5.33
N LYS A 150 9.06 -2.58 -4.03
CA LYS A 150 10.42 -2.32 -3.52
C LYS A 150 11.39 -3.46 -3.78
N LYS A 151 10.89 -4.70 -3.79
CA LYS A 151 11.76 -5.89 -3.78
C LYS A 151 11.87 -6.59 -5.13
N PHE A 152 10.78 -6.64 -5.89
CA PHE A 152 10.72 -7.37 -7.15
C PHE A 152 11.02 -6.45 -8.32
N SER A 153 11.41 -7.01 -9.46
CA SER A 153 11.72 -6.18 -10.63
C SER A 153 10.46 -5.55 -11.24
N SER A 154 10.65 -4.52 -12.05
CA SER A 154 9.54 -3.90 -12.77
C SER A 154 8.88 -4.89 -13.75
N GLU A 155 9.64 -5.78 -14.39
CA GLU A 155 9.07 -6.82 -15.27
C GLU A 155 8.20 -7.81 -14.51
N GLU A 156 8.62 -8.21 -13.29
CA GLU A 156 7.85 -9.12 -12.45
C GLU A 156 6.52 -8.48 -12.01
N THR A 157 6.57 -7.21 -11.60
CA THR A 157 5.41 -6.50 -11.01
C THR A 157 4.48 -5.88 -12.05
N MET A 158 4.89 -5.73 -13.32
CA MET A 158 4.08 -5.15 -14.39
C MET A 158 2.67 -5.73 -14.46
N HIS A 159 2.54 -7.06 -14.44
CA HIS A 159 1.24 -7.73 -14.51
C HIS A 159 0.30 -7.44 -13.32
N LEU A 160 0.87 -7.12 -12.16
CA LEU A 160 0.12 -6.68 -10.99
C LEU A 160 -0.34 -5.23 -11.18
N MET A 161 0.53 -4.39 -11.75
CA MET A 161 0.29 -2.97 -11.99
C MET A 161 -0.71 -2.71 -13.11
N ASP A 162 -0.76 -3.52 -14.17
CA ASP A 162 -1.68 -3.34 -15.29
C ASP A 162 -3.14 -3.19 -14.86
N GLY A 163 -3.60 -4.04 -13.93
CA GLY A 163 -4.96 -3.97 -13.39
C GLY A 163 -5.18 -2.70 -12.55
N ILE A 164 -4.17 -2.26 -11.80
CA ILE A 164 -4.25 -1.04 -11.00
C ILE A 164 -4.28 0.20 -11.90
N ILE A 165 -3.51 0.21 -12.98
CA ILE A 165 -3.49 1.28 -13.99
C ILE A 165 -4.86 1.42 -14.64
N GLN A 166 -5.47 0.31 -15.09
CA GLN A 166 -6.76 0.34 -15.78
C GLN A 166 -7.89 0.88 -14.90
N HIS A 167 -7.79 0.69 -13.59
CA HIS A 167 -8.79 1.14 -12.61
C HIS A 167 -8.31 2.31 -11.74
N CYS A 168 -7.25 3.02 -12.13
CA CYS A 168 -6.58 3.97 -11.25
C CYS A 168 -7.49 5.11 -10.77
N VAL A 169 -8.40 5.62 -11.61
CA VAL A 169 -9.33 6.70 -11.22
C VAL A 169 -10.31 6.23 -10.14
N ASP A 170 -10.86 5.03 -10.29
CA ASP A 170 -11.78 4.40 -9.33
C ASP A 170 -11.07 3.99 -8.02
N ILE A 171 -9.78 3.66 -8.09
CA ILE A 171 -8.94 3.39 -6.92
C ILE A 171 -8.58 4.72 -6.22
N ALA A 172 -8.33 5.81 -6.95
CA ALA A 172 -7.91 7.10 -6.39
C ALA A 172 -8.94 7.72 -5.45
N ILE A 173 -10.22 7.50 -5.71
CA ILE A 173 -11.34 8.01 -4.89
C ILE A 173 -11.69 7.09 -3.70
N ASN A 174 -10.81 6.15 -3.36
CA ASN A 174 -10.93 5.28 -2.19
C ASN A 174 -9.89 5.65 -1.13
N LYS A 175 -10.27 5.57 0.16
CA LYS A 175 -9.42 5.90 1.31
C LYS A 175 -8.08 5.15 1.32
N SER A 176 -8.11 3.85 1.02
CA SER A 176 -6.91 3.00 0.94
C SER A 176 -6.31 3.02 -0.45
N GLY A 177 -7.17 3.12 -1.47
CA GLY A 177 -6.74 3.16 -2.86
C GLY A 177 -5.87 4.37 -3.20
N CYS A 178 -6.13 5.56 -2.65
CA CYS A 178 -5.26 6.71 -2.87
C CYS A 178 -3.83 6.49 -2.32
N CYS A 179 -3.69 5.79 -1.19
CA CYS A 179 -2.39 5.39 -0.65
C CYS A 179 -1.72 4.32 -1.52
N ALA A 180 -2.50 3.33 -1.99
CA ALA A 180 -2.01 2.28 -2.89
C ALA A 180 -1.43 2.88 -4.19
N LEU A 181 -2.12 3.86 -4.77
CA LEU A 181 -1.64 4.53 -5.98
C LEU A 181 -0.38 5.36 -5.76
N GLN A 182 -0.27 6.05 -4.62
CA GLN A 182 0.95 6.78 -4.30
C GLN A 182 2.13 5.81 -4.14
N GLN A 183 1.94 4.68 -3.46
CA GLN A 183 2.96 3.62 -3.38
C GLN A 183 3.34 3.06 -4.76
N CYS A 184 2.34 2.86 -5.63
CA CYS A 184 2.56 2.45 -7.01
C CYS A 184 3.41 3.46 -7.79
N LEU A 185 3.08 4.75 -7.72
CA LEU A 185 3.81 5.83 -8.39
C LEU A 185 5.22 6.05 -7.82
N THR A 186 5.42 5.85 -6.51
CA THR A 186 6.75 5.99 -5.86
C THR A 186 7.75 4.93 -6.34
N HIS A 187 7.27 3.75 -6.73
CA HIS A 187 8.13 2.60 -7.04
C HIS A 187 8.03 2.12 -8.49
N ALA A 188 7.13 2.69 -9.29
CA ALA A 188 7.06 2.42 -10.71
C ALA A 188 8.31 2.94 -11.44
N ASN A 189 8.69 2.25 -12.52
CA ASN A 189 9.61 2.81 -13.50
C ASN A 189 8.89 3.89 -14.35
N ASP A 190 9.65 4.62 -15.17
CA ASP A 190 9.12 5.74 -15.93
C ASP A 190 7.95 5.34 -16.87
N GLU A 191 8.06 4.21 -17.56
CA GLU A 191 7.03 3.71 -18.48
C GLU A 191 5.70 3.40 -17.77
N VAL A 192 5.76 2.66 -16.65
CA VAL A 192 4.59 2.33 -15.84
C VAL A 192 4.02 3.59 -15.19
N SER A 193 4.88 4.49 -14.72
CA SER A 193 4.49 5.77 -14.12
C SER A 193 3.72 6.64 -15.12
N GLU A 194 4.21 6.75 -16.36
CA GLU A 194 3.55 7.52 -17.42
C GLU A 194 2.11 7.03 -17.68
N HIS A 195 1.87 5.72 -17.67
CA HIS A 195 0.52 5.16 -17.81
C HIS A 195 -0.44 5.55 -16.69
N PHE A 196 0.03 5.71 -15.45
CA PHE A 196 -0.78 6.28 -14.37
C PHE A 196 -1.03 7.77 -14.59
N LEU A 197 0.03 8.52 -14.87
CA LEU A 197 0.01 9.97 -14.99
C LEU A 197 -0.97 10.43 -16.06
N VAL A 198 -0.95 9.82 -17.26
CA VAL A 198 -1.89 10.15 -18.35
C VAL A 198 -3.34 10.02 -17.91
N ARG A 199 -3.69 8.97 -17.16
CA ARG A 199 -5.06 8.75 -16.67
C ARG A 199 -5.46 9.70 -15.55
N ILE A 200 -4.54 9.98 -14.63
CA ILE A 200 -4.76 10.93 -13.52
C ILE A 200 -4.97 12.34 -14.09
N VAL A 201 -4.11 12.77 -15.01
CA VAL A 201 -4.19 14.06 -15.71
C VAL A 201 -5.53 14.19 -16.46
N ALA A 202 -5.92 13.16 -17.21
CA ALA A 202 -7.19 13.16 -17.94
C ALA A 202 -8.44 13.30 -17.05
N ASN A 203 -8.33 12.99 -15.75
CA ASN A 203 -9.42 13.05 -14.77
C ASN A 203 -9.13 14.07 -13.65
N ALA A 204 -8.21 15.00 -13.86
CA ALA A 204 -7.69 15.88 -12.80
C ALA A 204 -8.78 16.67 -12.09
N LEU A 205 -9.76 17.23 -12.81
CA LEU A 205 -10.86 17.99 -12.21
C LEU A 205 -11.71 17.14 -11.27
N PHE A 206 -12.21 16.01 -11.78
CA PHE A 206 -13.00 15.05 -10.99
C PHE A 206 -12.25 14.58 -9.74
N LEU A 207 -10.97 14.25 -9.88
CA LEU A 207 -10.15 13.81 -8.74
C LEU A 207 -9.90 14.94 -7.74
N SER A 208 -9.73 16.18 -8.19
CA SER A 208 -9.48 17.34 -7.34
C SER A 208 -10.66 17.66 -6.42
N GLU A 209 -11.88 17.37 -6.87
CA GLU A 209 -13.11 17.58 -6.08
C GLU A 209 -13.38 16.44 -5.09
N ASP A 210 -12.78 15.26 -5.28
CA ASP A 210 -12.97 14.11 -4.40
C ASP A 210 -12.15 14.20 -3.11
N LYS A 211 -12.73 13.72 -2.00
CA LYS A 211 -12.13 13.72 -0.66
C LYS A 211 -10.82 12.93 -0.52
N TYR A 212 -10.56 11.97 -1.39
CA TYR A 212 -9.33 11.17 -1.44
C TYR A 212 -8.53 11.43 -2.71
N GLY A 213 -9.22 11.57 -3.85
CA GLY A 213 -8.62 11.84 -5.16
C GLY A 213 -7.73 13.07 -5.17
N ASN A 214 -8.09 14.12 -4.41
CA ASN A 214 -7.31 15.35 -4.35
C ASN A 214 -5.86 15.11 -3.87
N TYR A 215 -5.64 14.11 -3.01
CA TYR A 215 -4.30 13.76 -2.55
C TYR A 215 -3.46 13.10 -3.66
N VAL A 216 -4.10 12.36 -4.57
CA VAL A 216 -3.43 11.78 -5.74
C VAL A 216 -3.01 12.87 -6.71
N VAL A 217 -3.88 13.86 -6.97
CA VAL A 217 -3.54 15.01 -7.82
C VAL A 217 -2.40 15.84 -7.20
N GLN A 218 -2.47 16.11 -5.90
CA GLN A 218 -1.38 16.80 -5.19
C GLN A 218 -0.08 16.01 -5.23
N PHE A 219 -0.13 14.69 -5.10
CA PHE A 219 1.06 13.84 -5.16
C PHE A 219 1.73 13.92 -6.55
N VAL A 220 0.97 13.81 -7.64
CA VAL A 220 1.56 13.90 -8.99
C VAL A 220 2.10 15.30 -9.31
N LEU A 221 1.53 16.36 -8.75
CA LEU A 221 2.10 17.71 -8.81
C LEU A 221 3.45 17.78 -8.06
N GLN A 222 3.57 17.11 -6.90
CA GLN A 222 4.82 17.05 -6.12
C GLN A 222 5.95 16.29 -6.80
N MET A 223 5.63 15.45 -7.79
CA MET A 223 6.66 14.75 -8.57
C MET A 223 7.50 15.73 -9.42
N GLY A 224 7.04 16.97 -9.62
CA GLY A 224 7.83 18.02 -10.28
C GLY A 224 8.01 17.79 -11.78
N LEU A 225 7.10 17.04 -12.42
CA LEU A 225 7.13 16.76 -13.86
C LEU A 225 6.44 17.93 -14.62
N PRO A 226 7.17 18.76 -15.39
CA PRO A 226 6.60 19.97 -15.97
C PRO A 226 5.40 19.72 -16.89
N TRP A 227 5.44 18.63 -17.66
CA TRP A 227 4.35 18.25 -18.55
C TRP A 227 3.08 17.85 -17.77
N VAL A 228 3.23 17.16 -16.64
CA VAL A 228 2.10 16.76 -15.77
C VAL A 228 1.47 18.02 -15.18
N THR A 229 2.28 18.91 -14.60
CA THR A 229 1.81 20.16 -14.00
C THR A 229 1.09 21.04 -15.01
N SER A 230 1.67 21.23 -16.19
CA SER A 230 1.06 22.01 -17.28
C SER A 230 -0.28 21.43 -17.73
N MET A 231 -0.37 20.10 -17.90
CA MET A 231 -1.61 19.44 -18.30
C MET A 231 -2.68 19.48 -17.20
N ILE A 232 -2.32 19.28 -15.93
CA ILE A 232 -3.27 19.42 -14.80
C ILE A 232 -3.83 20.84 -14.77
N ILE A 233 -2.98 21.87 -14.83
CA ILE A 233 -3.44 23.27 -14.85
C ILE A 233 -4.36 23.52 -16.05
N GLY A 234 -4.03 22.98 -17.22
CA GLY A 234 -4.91 23.05 -18.40
C GLY A 234 -6.27 22.39 -18.19
N GLN A 235 -6.33 21.25 -17.50
CA GLN A 235 -7.57 20.53 -17.21
C GLN A 235 -8.44 21.19 -16.13
N LEU A 236 -7.83 21.99 -15.25
CA LEU A 236 -8.53 22.74 -14.20
C LEU A 236 -8.93 24.16 -14.63
N GLN A 237 -8.46 24.62 -15.80
CA GLN A 237 -8.77 25.95 -16.32
C GLN A 237 -10.29 26.16 -16.48
N GLY A 238 -10.77 27.32 -16.04
CA GLY A 238 -12.19 27.66 -15.95
C GLY A 238 -12.89 27.13 -14.70
N SER A 239 -12.20 26.36 -13.86
CA SER A 239 -12.73 25.80 -12.61
C SER A 239 -11.93 26.22 -11.38
N PHE A 240 -10.91 27.08 -11.48
CA PHE A 240 -10.10 27.42 -10.31
C PHE A 240 -10.91 28.09 -9.21
N VAL A 241 -11.82 28.99 -9.58
CA VAL A 241 -12.66 29.72 -8.62
C VAL A 241 -13.60 28.77 -7.88
N SER A 242 -14.27 27.86 -8.57
CA SER A 242 -15.14 26.86 -7.92
C SER A 242 -14.34 25.94 -7.00
N LEU A 243 -13.15 25.52 -7.41
CA LEU A 243 -12.23 24.72 -6.59
C LEU A 243 -11.76 25.46 -5.34
N CYS A 244 -11.58 26.79 -5.38
CA CYS A 244 -11.24 27.59 -4.19
C CYS A 244 -12.32 27.52 -3.09
N PHE A 245 -13.58 27.29 -3.46
CA PHE A 245 -14.68 27.09 -2.51
C PHE A 245 -14.83 25.64 -2.02
N SER A 246 -14.08 24.70 -2.59
CA SER A 246 -14.09 23.29 -2.19
C SER A 246 -13.06 23.00 -1.11
N LYS A 247 -13.46 22.27 -0.06
CA LYS A 247 -12.57 21.78 1.01
C LYS A 247 -11.36 21.00 0.48
N TYR A 248 -11.57 20.27 -0.62
CA TYR A 248 -10.58 19.37 -1.21
C TYR A 248 -9.86 20.05 -2.37
N GLY A 249 -10.64 20.68 -3.26
CA GLY A 249 -10.14 21.37 -4.45
C GLY A 249 -9.20 22.52 -4.11
N SER A 250 -9.45 23.28 -3.04
CA SER A 250 -8.61 24.43 -2.66
C SER A 250 -7.16 24.03 -2.47
N ASN A 251 -6.90 22.87 -1.84
CA ASN A 251 -5.54 22.36 -1.65
C ASN A 251 -4.84 22.04 -2.97
N VAL A 252 -5.60 21.59 -3.99
CA VAL A 252 -5.06 21.35 -5.33
C VAL A 252 -4.71 22.67 -6.01
N VAL A 253 -5.55 23.70 -5.89
CA VAL A 253 -5.26 25.03 -6.46
C VAL A 253 -3.99 25.62 -5.84
N GLU A 254 -3.87 25.56 -4.51
CA GLU A 254 -2.64 25.95 -3.80
C GLU A 254 -1.43 25.19 -4.32
N LYS A 255 -1.59 23.89 -4.55
CA LYS A 255 -0.51 23.04 -5.04
C LYS A 255 -0.11 23.36 -6.48
N CYS A 256 -1.07 23.66 -7.35
CA CYS A 256 -0.80 24.10 -8.72
C CYS A 256 0.08 25.35 -8.73
N MET A 257 -0.21 26.35 -7.89
CA MET A 257 0.61 27.57 -7.81
C MET A 257 1.99 27.29 -7.22
N LYS A 258 2.09 26.40 -6.23
CA LYS A 258 3.34 26.10 -5.53
C LYS A 258 4.32 25.25 -6.34
N GLU A 259 3.82 24.30 -7.12
CA GLU A 259 4.64 23.32 -7.86
C GLU A 259 4.75 23.61 -9.36
N SER A 260 4.32 24.79 -9.81
CA SER A 260 4.43 25.21 -11.20
C SER A 260 5.41 26.37 -11.38
N GLU A 261 5.90 26.52 -12.60
CA GLU A 261 6.69 27.68 -13.01
C GLU A 261 5.83 28.95 -12.95
N GLU A 262 6.49 30.10 -12.81
CA GLU A 262 5.85 31.41 -12.65
C GLU A 262 4.77 31.69 -13.70
N GLN A 263 5.02 31.33 -14.97
CA GLN A 263 4.06 31.52 -16.06
C GLN A 263 2.76 30.73 -15.87
N LEU A 264 2.84 29.49 -15.37
CA LEU A 264 1.68 28.65 -15.12
C LEU A 264 0.96 29.09 -13.86
N SER A 265 1.69 29.44 -12.80
CA SER A 265 1.12 29.99 -11.57
C SER A 265 0.35 31.29 -11.84
N ALA A 266 0.93 32.19 -12.65
CA ALA A 266 0.28 33.43 -13.06
C ALA A 266 -1.06 33.19 -13.79
N ARG A 267 -1.20 32.12 -14.58
CA ARG A 267 -2.47 31.77 -15.22
C ARG A 267 -3.56 31.43 -14.20
N VAL A 268 -3.21 30.65 -13.17
CA VAL A 268 -4.13 30.28 -12.07
C VAL A 268 -4.56 31.55 -11.32
N ILE A 269 -3.60 32.40 -10.95
CA ILE A 269 -3.84 33.64 -10.21
C ILE A 269 -4.73 34.59 -11.02
N MET A 270 -4.43 34.78 -12.31
CA MET A 270 -5.20 35.67 -13.17
C MET A 270 -6.63 35.17 -13.41
N GLU A 271 -6.87 33.86 -13.49
CA GLU A 271 -8.23 33.33 -13.57
C GLU A 271 -9.04 33.70 -12.31
N ILE A 272 -8.45 33.52 -11.12
CA ILE A 272 -9.11 33.85 -9.86
C ILE A 272 -9.40 35.35 -9.77
N LEU A 273 -8.44 36.22 -10.14
CA LEU A 273 -8.60 37.67 -10.04
C LEU A 273 -9.58 38.27 -11.07
N ASN A 274 -9.75 37.63 -12.22
CA ASN A 274 -10.67 38.08 -13.26
C ASN A 274 -12.11 37.63 -13.03
N ASP A 275 -12.35 36.73 -12.07
CA ASP A 275 -13.69 36.26 -11.75
C ASP A 275 -14.46 37.29 -10.91
N PRO A 276 -15.74 37.59 -11.23
CA PRO A 276 -16.55 38.53 -10.46
C PRO A 276 -16.66 38.19 -8.96
N ASP A 277 -16.51 36.92 -8.61
CA ASP A 277 -16.62 36.41 -7.24
C ASP A 277 -15.28 36.31 -6.50
N TYR A 278 -14.17 36.87 -7.03
CA TYR A 278 -12.84 36.80 -6.39
C TYR A 278 -12.83 37.34 -4.93
N LEU A 279 -13.62 38.39 -4.64
CA LEU A 279 -13.74 38.91 -3.26
C LEU A 279 -14.40 37.91 -2.31
N LYS A 280 -15.30 37.06 -2.82
CA LYS A 280 -15.88 35.98 -2.02
C LYS A 280 -14.84 34.91 -1.72
N VAL A 281 -13.92 34.62 -2.64
CA VAL A 281 -12.80 33.69 -2.42
C VAL A 281 -11.95 34.18 -1.23
N PHE A 282 -11.64 35.48 -1.18
CA PHE A 282 -10.87 36.09 -0.08
C PHE A 282 -11.49 35.85 1.30
N GLY A 283 -12.80 36.01 1.42
CA GLY A 283 -13.53 35.84 2.68
C GLY A 283 -13.95 34.42 3.02
N HIS A 284 -13.64 33.43 2.17
CA HIS A 284 -14.12 32.06 2.33
C HIS A 284 -13.22 31.20 3.23
N ASP A 285 -13.80 30.26 3.97
CA ASP A 285 -13.12 29.35 4.90
C ASP A 285 -11.94 28.59 4.28
N TYR A 286 -12.03 28.24 3.00
CA TYR A 286 -10.94 27.60 2.24
C TYR A 286 -10.23 28.55 1.28
N GLY A 287 -10.99 29.45 0.64
CA GLY A 287 -10.47 30.31 -0.42
C GLY A 287 -9.43 31.31 0.08
N ASN A 288 -9.53 31.74 1.34
CA ASN A 288 -8.56 32.64 1.96
C ASN A 288 -7.12 32.06 1.95
N PHE A 289 -6.97 30.74 2.11
CA PHE A 289 -5.66 30.07 2.04
C PHE A 289 -5.13 30.06 0.61
N VAL A 290 -6.01 29.88 -0.38
CA VAL A 290 -5.63 29.98 -1.80
C VAL A 290 -5.09 31.37 -2.13
N ILE A 291 -5.74 32.44 -1.67
CA ILE A 291 -5.25 33.81 -1.90
C ILE A 291 -3.90 34.05 -1.23
N GLN A 292 -3.68 33.54 -0.01
CA GLN A 292 -2.37 33.63 0.65
C GLN A 292 -1.29 32.91 -0.16
N SER A 293 -1.60 31.73 -0.68
CA SER A 293 -0.70 30.97 -1.57
C SER A 293 -0.42 31.71 -2.88
N ALA A 294 -1.42 32.37 -3.48
CA ALA A 294 -1.23 33.22 -4.66
C ALA A 294 -0.25 34.39 -4.40
N LEU A 295 -0.38 35.07 -3.25
CA LEU A 295 0.51 36.16 -2.84
C LEU A 295 1.96 35.70 -2.59
N LEU A 296 2.16 34.45 -2.17
CA LEU A 296 3.49 33.88 -2.00
C LEU A 296 4.11 33.48 -3.34
N ALA A 297 3.29 32.98 -4.28
CA ALA A 297 3.74 32.56 -5.60
C ALA A 297 3.96 33.73 -6.57
N SER A 298 3.45 34.93 -6.27
CA SER A 298 3.58 36.14 -7.08
C SER A 298 4.81 37.00 -6.74
N LYS A 299 5.79 36.46 -6.00
CA LYS A 299 7.03 37.16 -5.60
C LYS A 299 8.19 36.74 -6.48
#